data_AF-A0A6Y2K7R8-F1
#
_entry.id   AF-A0A6Y2K7R8-F1
#
_cell.length_a   1.000
_cell.length_b   1.000
_cell.length_c   1.000
_cell.angle_alpha   90.00
_cell.angle_beta   90.00
_cell.angle_gamma   90.00
#
_symmetry.space_group_name_H-M   'P 1'
#
loop_
_entity.id
_entity.type
_entity.pdbx_description
1 polymer ?
#
loop_
_entity_poly.entity_id
_entity_poly.type
_entity_poly.pdbx_seq_one_letter_code
_entity_poly.pdbx_strand_id
1 'polypeptide(L)'
;MFRLYRSHDLTRQLDPEDFQYILTPAGSLKEACIHYDLSYEANGHSLTFGLPKEKYSISPHQRPYERRHRSYADPIYDEVEHELQIGWLVGVDTSRHWSSDRNPFYIDDNGDLIFTPTASSWHAWYKDEITSAYRHAIADRQGRKPAPTQRIHHDYYGPTTVPSGKTLNSKAVGRLLAAGGVYNGNIEGFHETAQQLGGDAPAGYDQVMNNKGLIIAGASVAAGLTMGRLNPLS
;
A
#
# COMPACT_ATOMS: atom_id res chain seq x y z
N MET A 1 11.89 1.40 9.74
CA MET A 1 12.31 2.76 10.17
C MET A 1 12.37 3.64 8.93
N PHE A 2 11.93 4.90 9.01
CA PHE A 2 12.03 5.83 7.88
C PHE A 2 13.38 6.56 7.88
N ARG A 3 13.99 6.73 6.69
CA ARG A 3 15.19 7.53 6.46
C ARG A 3 15.19 8.14 5.05
N LEU A 4 15.82 9.30 4.94
CA LEU A 4 16.20 9.91 3.66
C LEU A 4 17.61 9.48 3.26
N TYR A 5 17.80 9.23 1.97
CA TYR A 5 19.10 8.94 1.35
C TYR A 5 19.32 9.86 0.16
N ARG A 6 20.59 10.21 -0.10
CA ARG A 6 20.98 10.71 -1.41
C ARG A 6 20.96 9.55 -2.41
N SER A 7 20.54 9.78 -3.63
CA SER A 7 20.45 8.74 -4.66
C SER A 7 21.77 8.00 -4.87
N HIS A 8 22.89 8.73 -4.91
CA HIS A 8 24.22 8.17 -5.09
C HIS A 8 24.70 7.30 -3.91
N ASP A 9 24.17 7.54 -2.71
CA ASP A 9 24.52 6.79 -1.51
C ASP A 9 23.82 5.42 -1.43
N LEU A 10 22.73 5.24 -2.17
CA LEU A 10 21.93 4.00 -2.17
C LEU A 10 22.77 2.77 -2.53
N THR A 11 23.73 2.93 -3.44
CA THR A 11 24.63 1.84 -3.88
C THR A 11 25.39 1.20 -2.72
N ARG A 12 25.74 1.98 -1.69
CA ARG A 12 26.61 1.55 -0.58
C ARG A 12 25.87 1.41 0.74
N GLN A 13 24.81 2.19 0.94
CA GLN A 13 24.15 2.31 2.25
C GLN A 13 22.85 1.51 2.35
N LEU A 14 22.20 1.21 1.23
CA LEU A 14 20.92 0.49 1.25
C LEU A 14 21.13 -0.99 0.96
N ASP A 15 20.61 -1.85 1.84
CA ASP A 15 20.56 -3.28 1.58
C ASP A 15 19.69 -3.56 0.33
N PRO A 16 20.08 -4.46 -0.59
CA PRO A 16 19.29 -4.77 -1.77
C PRO A 16 17.83 -5.15 -1.46
N GLU A 17 17.60 -5.83 -0.33
CA GLU A 17 16.25 -6.18 0.12
C GLU A 17 15.41 -4.95 0.51
N ASP A 18 16.01 -3.83 0.88
CA ASP A 18 15.29 -2.63 1.32
C ASP A 18 14.89 -1.70 0.18
N PHE A 19 15.37 -1.93 -1.05
CA PHE A 19 14.95 -1.16 -2.23
C PHE A 19 13.44 -1.26 -2.48
N GLN A 20 12.80 -2.36 -2.07
CA GLN A 20 11.34 -2.52 -2.14
C GLN A 20 10.58 -1.54 -1.23
N TYR A 21 11.23 -1.01 -0.19
CA TYR A 21 10.64 -0.08 0.78
C TYR A 21 10.87 1.38 0.45
N ILE A 22 11.46 1.68 -0.73
CA ILE A 22 11.47 3.04 -1.28
C ILE A 22 10.02 3.52 -1.39
N LEU A 23 9.78 4.76 -0.95
CA LEU A 23 8.49 5.42 -1.02
C LEU A 23 8.38 6.29 -2.28
N THR A 24 7.15 6.63 -2.68
CA THR A 24 6.93 7.70 -3.66
C THR A 24 7.50 9.05 -3.15
N PRO A 25 7.80 10.05 -4.01
CA PRO A 25 8.21 11.38 -3.58
C PRO A 25 7.22 12.00 -2.60
N ALA A 26 5.92 11.90 -2.89
CA ALA A 26 4.88 12.39 -1.99
C ALA A 26 4.85 11.64 -0.65
N GLY A 27 5.02 10.31 -0.67
CA GLY A 27 5.12 9.49 0.54
C GLY A 27 6.36 9.82 1.35
N SER A 28 7.50 9.99 0.68
CA SER A 28 8.79 10.37 1.28
C SER A 28 8.72 11.75 1.92
N LEU A 29 8.10 12.74 1.25
CA LEU A 29 7.93 14.08 1.79
C LEU A 29 7.05 14.07 3.04
N LYS A 30 5.96 13.28 3.02
CA LYS A 30 5.07 13.12 4.17
C LYS A 30 5.81 12.56 5.39
N GLU A 31 6.60 11.51 5.22
CA GLU A 31 7.41 10.95 6.31
C GLU A 31 8.56 11.90 6.69
N ALA A 32 9.14 12.64 5.74
CA ALA A 32 10.17 13.64 6.01
C ALA A 32 9.66 14.76 6.93
N CYS A 33 8.43 15.25 6.73
CA CYS A 33 7.81 16.22 7.62
C CYS A 33 7.67 15.71 9.07
N ILE A 34 7.55 14.39 9.26
CA ILE A 34 7.45 13.77 10.59
C ILE A 34 8.83 13.63 11.23
N HIS A 35 9.79 13.09 10.48
CA HIS A 35 11.08 12.63 11.00
C HIS A 35 12.21 13.66 10.94
N TYR A 36 12.08 14.68 10.10
CA TYR A 36 13.08 15.71 9.88
C TYR A 36 12.53 17.09 10.23
N ASP A 37 13.42 17.97 10.66
CA ASP A 37 13.15 19.40 10.79
C ASP A 37 13.41 20.06 9.43
N LEU A 38 12.35 20.52 8.78
CA LEU A 38 12.42 21.16 7.47
C LEU A 38 12.42 22.69 7.57
N SER A 39 12.65 23.22 8.77
CA SER A 39 12.69 24.67 8.99
C SER A 39 14.00 25.28 8.50
N TYR A 40 13.91 26.53 8.04
CA TYR A 40 15.05 27.38 7.74
C TYR A 40 15.96 27.56 8.98
N GLU A 41 15.38 27.66 10.17
CA GLU A 41 16.10 27.90 11.41
C GLU A 41 17.00 26.72 11.79
N ALA A 42 16.57 25.49 11.50
CA ALA A 42 17.35 24.30 11.78
C ALA A 42 18.46 24.07 10.74
N ASN A 43 18.22 24.38 9.47
CA ASN A 43 19.10 23.95 8.37
C ASN A 43 19.81 25.10 7.62
N GLY A 44 19.48 26.35 7.90
CA GLY A 44 19.89 27.49 7.09
C GLY A 44 19.09 27.60 5.79
N HIS A 45 19.63 28.31 4.80
CA HIS A 45 18.91 28.66 3.56
C HIS A 45 18.93 27.56 2.49
N SER A 46 19.81 26.56 2.61
CA SER A 46 19.89 25.43 1.68
C SER A 46 20.62 24.27 2.34
N LEU A 47 20.24 23.05 1.96
CA LEU A 47 20.95 21.82 2.34
C LEU A 47 22.31 21.70 1.66
N THR A 48 22.52 22.42 0.55
CA THR A 48 23.68 22.48 -0.35
C THR A 48 24.13 21.13 -0.90
N PHE A 49 24.32 20.09 -0.09
CA PHE A 49 24.50 18.68 -0.47
C PHE A 49 24.11 17.67 0.65
N GLY A 50 23.54 18.15 1.75
CA GLY A 50 23.26 17.35 2.95
C GLY A 50 21.82 16.84 3.04
N LEU A 51 21.54 16.13 4.14
CA LEU A 51 20.18 15.80 4.55
C LEU A 51 19.67 16.87 5.53
N PRO A 52 18.35 17.14 5.59
CA PRO A 52 17.79 17.96 6.65
C PRO A 52 18.10 17.33 8.02
N LYS A 53 18.07 18.15 9.08
CA LYS A 53 18.35 17.67 10.44
C LYS A 53 17.26 16.71 10.91
N GLU A 54 17.68 15.54 11.40
CA GLU A 54 16.78 14.58 12.03
C GLU A 54 16.22 15.13 13.35
N LYS A 55 14.94 14.81 13.62
CA LYS A 55 14.31 15.06 14.91
C LYS A 55 14.71 13.94 15.88
N TYR A 56 15.55 14.27 16.86
CA TYR A 56 16.05 13.32 17.86
C TYR A 56 14.99 12.81 18.86
N SER A 57 13.81 13.42 18.93
CA SER A 57 12.72 13.01 19.84
C SER A 57 11.37 13.36 19.24
N ILE A 58 10.73 12.38 18.60
CA ILE A 58 9.39 12.54 18.03
C ILE A 58 8.39 12.16 19.12
N SER A 59 7.76 13.16 19.75
CA SER A 59 6.64 12.89 20.64
C SER A 59 5.44 12.39 19.82
N PRO A 60 4.63 11.43 20.30
CA PRO A 60 3.40 11.00 19.62
C PRO A 60 2.42 12.13 19.31
N HIS A 61 2.54 13.26 20.03
CA HIS A 61 1.68 14.44 19.89
C HIS A 61 2.33 15.55 19.04
N GLN A 62 3.58 15.37 18.62
CA GLN A 62 4.27 16.36 17.82
C GLN A 62 3.69 16.36 16.41
N ARG A 63 3.23 17.53 15.98
CA ARG A 63 2.69 17.68 14.63
C ARG A 63 3.82 17.52 13.59
N PRO A 64 3.53 16.88 12.44
CA PRO A 64 4.42 16.94 11.29
C PRO A 64 4.73 18.39 10.93
N TYR A 65 5.87 18.62 10.29
CA TYR A 65 6.18 19.92 9.72
C TYR A 65 5.08 20.31 8.71
N GLU A 66 4.53 21.50 8.88
CA GLU A 66 3.55 22.08 7.97
C GLU A 66 4.28 23.12 7.11
N ARG A 67 4.18 22.97 5.78
CA ARG A 67 4.74 23.95 4.84
C ARG A 67 4.22 25.35 5.19
N ARG A 68 5.12 26.33 5.24
CA ARG A 68 4.75 27.72 5.50
C ARG A 68 3.75 28.20 4.45
N HIS A 69 2.91 29.15 4.88
CA HIS A 69 1.92 29.77 4.00
C HIS A 69 2.60 30.31 2.74
N ARG A 70 1.94 30.21 1.58
CA ARG A 70 2.49 30.51 0.25
C ARG A 70 3.16 31.89 0.11
N SER A 71 2.80 32.82 0.98
CA SER A 71 3.36 34.18 1.06
C SER A 71 4.76 34.24 1.68
N TYR A 72 5.21 33.17 2.34
CA TYR A 72 6.51 33.09 3.03
C TYR A 72 7.41 32.07 2.35
N ALA A 73 8.71 32.34 2.34
CA ALA A 73 9.71 31.40 1.87
C ALA A 73 9.82 30.21 2.84
N ASP A 74 9.87 29.00 2.27
CA ASP A 74 10.12 27.75 2.97
C ASP A 74 11.21 26.95 2.26
N PRO A 75 12.43 27.50 2.18
CA PRO A 75 13.44 27.05 1.21
C PRO A 75 13.83 25.59 1.41
N ILE A 76 13.89 25.12 2.66
CA ILE A 76 14.30 23.75 2.97
C ILE A 76 13.19 22.75 2.66
N TYR A 77 11.94 23.07 2.98
CA TYR A 77 10.81 22.25 2.55
C TYR A 77 10.74 22.16 1.01
N ASP A 78 10.82 23.31 0.35
CA ASP A 78 10.71 23.40 -1.12
C ASP A 78 11.89 22.67 -1.81
N GLU A 79 13.10 22.77 -1.25
CA GLU A 79 14.29 22.03 -1.72
C GLU A 79 14.11 20.52 -1.54
N VAL A 80 13.68 20.04 -0.36
CA VAL A 80 13.44 18.60 -0.12
C VAL A 80 12.34 18.06 -1.04
N GLU A 81 11.23 18.79 -1.19
CA GLU A 81 10.17 18.41 -2.12
C GLU A 81 10.70 18.30 -3.55
N HIS A 82 11.47 19.29 -4.00
CA HIS A 82 12.05 19.29 -5.34
C HIS A 82 13.05 18.13 -5.53
N GLU A 83 13.97 17.92 -4.60
CA GLU A 83 14.98 16.87 -4.66
C GLU A 83 14.36 15.47 -4.66
N LEU A 84 13.26 15.27 -3.93
CA LEU A 84 12.47 14.03 -3.98
C LEU A 84 11.79 13.84 -5.34
N GLN A 85 11.22 14.90 -5.93
CA GLN A 85 10.54 14.84 -7.23
C GLN A 85 11.51 14.53 -8.38
N ILE A 86 12.72 15.10 -8.34
CA ILE A 86 13.74 14.85 -9.36
C ILE A 86 14.53 13.56 -9.10
N GLY A 87 14.46 13.01 -7.88
CA GLY A 87 15.11 11.75 -7.54
C GLY A 87 16.52 11.88 -6.96
N TRP A 88 16.94 13.06 -6.52
CA TRP A 88 18.20 13.27 -5.80
C TRP A 88 18.12 12.85 -4.34
N LEU A 89 16.94 12.98 -3.75
CA LEU A 89 16.59 12.39 -2.46
C LEU A 89 15.65 11.21 -2.66
N VAL A 90 15.78 10.23 -1.78
CA VAL A 90 14.94 9.03 -1.75
C VAL A 90 14.56 8.73 -0.31
N GLY A 91 13.27 8.64 -0.04
CA GLY A 91 12.75 8.16 1.24
C GLY A 91 12.57 6.65 1.22
N VAL A 92 13.05 5.98 2.27
CA VAL A 92 12.86 4.54 2.49
C VAL A 92 12.19 4.34 3.84
N ASP A 93 11.11 3.55 3.88
CA ASP A 93 10.39 3.22 5.12
C ASP A 93 10.28 1.71 5.32
N THR A 94 11.22 1.15 6.09
CA THR A 94 11.22 -0.29 6.44
C THR A 94 10.31 -0.62 7.64
N SER A 95 9.57 0.34 8.20
CA SER A 95 8.74 0.10 9.39
C SER A 95 7.36 -0.49 9.06
N ARG A 96 6.97 -0.44 7.79
CA ARG A 96 5.64 -0.84 7.33
C ARG A 96 5.77 -1.92 6.26
N HIS A 97 4.70 -2.71 6.13
CA HIS A 97 4.61 -3.68 5.04
C HIS A 97 4.59 -2.97 3.69
N TRP A 98 5.12 -3.66 2.69
CA TRP A 98 5.09 -3.22 1.31
C TRP A 98 3.64 -3.04 0.82
N SER A 99 3.39 -1.97 0.08
CA SER A 99 2.10 -1.76 -0.58
C SER A 99 2.25 -0.98 -1.88
N SER A 100 1.49 -1.35 -2.91
CA SER A 100 1.58 -0.79 -4.25
C SER A 100 1.16 0.68 -4.37
N ASP A 101 0.44 1.21 -3.38
CA ASP A 101 0.07 2.62 -3.30
C ASP A 101 1.23 3.51 -2.83
N ARG A 102 2.11 2.97 -1.97
CA ARG A 102 3.21 3.70 -1.33
C ARG A 102 4.58 3.38 -1.94
N ASN A 103 4.77 2.15 -2.41
CA ASN A 103 6.04 1.63 -2.84
C ASN A 103 6.01 1.40 -4.37
N PRO A 104 6.74 2.22 -5.14
CA PRO A 104 6.78 2.09 -6.60
C PRO A 104 7.68 0.94 -7.08
N PHE A 105 8.45 0.30 -6.19
CA PHE A 105 9.33 -0.81 -6.54
C PHE A 105 8.96 -2.06 -5.77
N TYR A 106 9.06 -3.23 -6.41
CA TYR A 106 8.99 -4.54 -5.77
C TYR A 106 10.04 -5.46 -6.38
N ILE A 107 10.40 -6.52 -5.67
CA ILE A 107 11.32 -7.56 -6.11
C ILE A 107 10.51 -8.74 -6.64
N ASP A 108 10.76 -9.15 -7.88
CA ASP A 108 10.07 -10.28 -8.52
C ASP A 108 10.60 -11.65 -8.07
N ASP A 109 10.03 -12.71 -8.64
CA ASP A 109 10.44 -14.10 -8.35
C ASP A 109 11.88 -14.42 -8.76
N ASN A 110 12.47 -13.61 -9.65
CA ASN A 110 13.86 -13.74 -10.10
C ASN A 110 14.83 -12.91 -9.25
N GLY A 111 14.33 -12.19 -8.23
CA GLY A 111 15.12 -11.26 -7.43
C GLY A 111 15.49 -9.99 -8.19
N ASP A 112 14.75 -9.61 -9.23
CA ASP A 112 14.95 -8.39 -9.99
C ASP A 112 14.01 -7.28 -9.49
N LEU A 113 14.51 -6.05 -9.43
CA LEU A 113 13.74 -4.90 -9.00
C LEU A 113 12.84 -4.40 -10.14
N ILE A 114 11.53 -4.45 -9.93
CA ILE A 114 10.51 -4.05 -10.89
C ILE A 114 9.87 -2.75 -10.44
N PHE A 115 9.84 -1.78 -11.34
CA PHE A 115 9.14 -0.51 -11.15
C PHE A 115 7.68 -0.62 -11.60
N THR A 116 6.77 -0.23 -10.71
CA THR A 116 5.34 -0.08 -10.98
C THR A 116 4.98 1.40 -10.86
N PRO A 117 4.57 2.06 -11.96
CA PRO A 117 4.16 3.46 -11.91
C PRO A 117 3.00 3.64 -10.93
N THR A 118 3.12 4.61 -10.03
CA THR A 118 1.98 5.09 -9.21
C THR A 118 1.54 6.47 -9.69
N ALA A 119 0.44 6.99 -9.14
CA ALA A 119 -0.11 8.31 -9.51
C ALA A 119 0.80 9.51 -9.18
N SER A 120 1.97 9.29 -8.58
CA SER A 120 2.93 10.36 -8.26
C SER A 120 3.66 10.85 -9.52
N SER A 121 4.12 12.11 -9.50
CA SER A 121 5.01 12.65 -10.54
C SER A 121 6.47 12.40 -10.18
N TRP A 122 7.26 11.99 -11.17
CA TRP A 122 8.69 11.68 -11.04
C TRP A 122 9.41 12.20 -12.26
N HIS A 123 10.69 12.52 -12.10
CA HIS A 123 11.54 12.77 -13.25
C HIS A 123 11.88 11.45 -13.98
N ALA A 124 12.01 11.50 -15.31
CA ALA A 124 12.15 10.32 -16.17
C ALA A 124 13.33 9.39 -15.83
N TRP A 125 14.45 9.94 -15.35
CA TRP A 125 15.66 9.17 -15.03
C TRP A 125 15.59 8.46 -13.66
N TYR A 126 14.62 8.81 -12.80
CA TYR A 126 14.52 8.28 -11.44
C TYR A 126 14.49 6.75 -11.41
N LYS A 127 13.67 6.13 -12.26
CA LYS A 127 13.58 4.67 -12.37
C LYS A 127 14.94 4.05 -12.70
N ASP A 128 15.64 4.61 -13.68
CA ASP A 128 16.89 4.05 -14.18
C ASP A 128 18.00 4.17 -13.13
N GLU A 129 18.04 5.28 -12.38
CA GLU A 129 18.97 5.47 -11.27
C GLU A 129 18.78 4.42 -10.18
N ILE A 130 17.55 4.27 -9.68
CA ILE A 130 17.26 3.33 -8.59
C ILE A 130 17.54 1.89 -9.04
N THR A 131 17.16 1.55 -10.27
CA THR A 131 17.43 0.23 -10.86
C THR A 131 18.92 -0.02 -11.01
N SER A 132 19.70 1.00 -11.40
CA SER A 132 21.17 0.93 -11.49
C SER A 132 21.80 0.75 -10.11
N ALA A 133 21.36 1.53 -9.13
CA ALA A 133 21.85 1.45 -7.76
C ALA A 133 21.60 0.07 -7.13
N TYR A 134 20.42 -0.51 -7.38
CA TYR A 134 20.08 -1.87 -6.96
C TYR A 134 21.03 -2.93 -7.55
N ARG A 135 21.30 -2.85 -8.87
CA ARG A 135 22.22 -3.77 -9.55
C ARG A 135 23.64 -3.67 -8.99
N HIS A 136 24.10 -2.46 -8.69
CA HIS A 136 25.38 -2.24 -8.02
C HIS A 136 25.41 -2.84 -6.62
N ALA A 137 24.38 -2.60 -5.81
CA ALA A 137 24.29 -3.14 -4.45
C ALA A 137 24.28 -4.69 -4.44
N ILE A 138 23.70 -5.33 -5.46
CA ILE A 138 23.79 -6.79 -5.66
C ILE A 138 25.19 -7.23 -6.06
N ALA A 139 25.82 -6.53 -7.00
CA ALA A 139 27.15 -6.87 -7.50
C ALA A 139 28.19 -6.84 -6.36
N ASP A 140 28.12 -5.82 -5.49
CA ASP A 140 28.98 -5.67 -4.31
C ASP A 140 28.78 -6.81 -3.30
N ARG A 141 27.63 -7.50 -3.34
CA ARG A 141 27.28 -8.64 -2.48
C ARG A 141 27.37 -9.98 -3.20
N GLN A 142 28.36 -10.11 -4.09
CA GLN A 142 28.67 -11.36 -4.81
C GLN A 142 27.52 -11.86 -5.69
N GLY A 143 26.62 -10.96 -6.13
CA GLY A 143 25.49 -11.32 -6.97
C GLY A 143 24.34 -12.00 -6.23
N ARG A 144 24.36 -12.06 -4.89
CA ARG A 144 23.28 -12.67 -4.11
C ARG A 144 22.01 -11.82 -4.23
N LYS A 145 21.02 -12.34 -4.94
CA LYS A 145 19.74 -11.67 -5.11
C LYS A 145 18.85 -11.79 -3.86
N PRO A 146 18.06 -10.76 -3.52
CA PRO A 146 17.06 -10.82 -2.45
C PRO A 146 15.94 -11.82 -2.73
N ALA A 147 15.20 -12.17 -1.67
CA ALA A 147 13.94 -12.89 -1.82
C ALA A 147 12.85 -12.01 -2.45
N PRO A 148 11.85 -12.61 -3.12
CA PRO A 148 10.75 -11.86 -3.72
C PRO A 148 9.97 -11.06 -2.67
N THR A 149 9.45 -9.90 -3.08
CA THR A 149 8.64 -9.05 -2.20
C THR A 149 7.37 -9.78 -1.76
N GLN A 150 7.12 -9.81 -0.45
CA GLN A 150 5.86 -10.32 0.09
C GLN A 150 4.75 -9.30 -0.16
N ARG A 151 4.11 -9.43 -1.33
CA ARG A 151 2.99 -8.59 -1.73
C ARG A 151 1.75 -9.07 -0.99
N ILE A 152 1.35 -8.34 0.04
CA ILE A 152 0.02 -8.51 0.60
C ILE A 152 -0.93 -8.01 -0.49
N HIS A 153 -1.58 -8.92 -1.21
CA HIS A 153 -2.64 -8.59 -2.14
C HIS A 153 -3.78 -7.94 -1.34
N HIS A 154 -3.85 -6.62 -1.37
CA HIS A 154 -5.00 -5.88 -0.88
C HIS A 154 -6.01 -5.94 -2.01
N ASP A 155 -6.68 -7.08 -2.07
CA ASP A 155 -7.76 -7.35 -3.00
C ASP A 155 -8.93 -6.40 -2.67
N TYR A 156 -8.82 -5.17 -3.17
CA TYR A 156 -9.88 -4.15 -3.05
C TYR A 156 -11.17 -4.62 -3.75
N TYR A 157 -11.01 -5.53 -4.70
CA TYR A 157 -11.98 -6.56 -5.07
C TYR A 157 -11.41 -7.87 -4.55
N GLY A 158 -12.09 -8.56 -3.62
CA GLY A 158 -11.62 -9.74 -2.90
C GLY A 158 -10.90 -10.82 -3.76
N PRO A 159 -10.22 -11.77 -3.11
CA PRO A 159 -9.14 -12.56 -3.70
C PRO A 159 -9.42 -13.18 -5.07
N THR A 160 -8.59 -12.81 -6.05
CA THR A 160 -8.49 -13.48 -7.36
C THR A 160 -7.79 -14.84 -7.27
N THR A 161 -7.33 -15.24 -6.08
CA THR A 161 -6.89 -16.61 -5.81
C THR A 161 -7.86 -17.25 -4.84
N VAL A 162 -8.80 -18.02 -5.39
CA VAL A 162 -9.63 -18.94 -4.61
C VAL A 162 -8.66 -19.92 -3.92
N PRO A 163 -8.62 -20.00 -2.59
CA PRO A 163 -7.93 -21.09 -1.92
C PRO A 163 -8.58 -22.38 -2.43
N SER A 164 -7.80 -23.18 -3.14
CA SER A 164 -8.20 -24.51 -3.58
C SER A 164 -8.75 -25.27 -2.37
N GLY A 165 -10.08 -25.43 -2.32
CA GLY A 165 -10.75 -26.19 -1.26
C GLY A 165 -12.03 -25.61 -0.65
N LYS A 166 -12.45 -24.37 -0.94
CA LYS A 166 -13.78 -23.88 -0.51
C LYS A 166 -14.70 -23.67 -1.71
N THR A 167 -15.50 -24.70 -1.98
CA THR A 167 -16.50 -24.73 -3.05
C THR A 167 -17.45 -23.52 -2.91
N LEU A 168 -17.60 -22.73 -3.98
CA LEU A 168 -18.44 -21.52 -4.05
C LEU A 168 -19.95 -21.83 -4.05
N ASN A 169 -20.36 -22.95 -3.48
CA ASN A 169 -21.71 -23.51 -3.54
C ASN A 169 -22.43 -23.47 -2.17
N SER A 170 -22.14 -22.47 -1.34
CA SER A 170 -22.70 -22.33 0.02
C SER A 170 -23.93 -21.41 0.07
N LYS A 171 -24.76 -21.53 1.12
CA LYS A 171 -25.92 -20.65 1.34
C LYS A 171 -25.55 -19.16 1.36
N ALA A 172 -24.37 -18.82 1.89
CA ALA A 172 -23.91 -17.44 1.96
C ALA A 172 -23.70 -16.83 0.56
N VAL A 173 -23.11 -17.61 -0.36
CA VAL A 173 -22.94 -17.20 -1.76
C VAL A 173 -24.30 -17.03 -2.43
N GLY A 174 -25.24 -17.95 -2.20
CA GLY A 174 -26.62 -17.84 -2.67
C GLY A 174 -27.32 -16.55 -2.24
N ARG A 175 -27.19 -16.16 -0.97
CA ARG A 175 -27.79 -14.93 -0.42
C ARG A 175 -27.18 -13.67 -1.05
N LEU A 176 -25.87 -13.67 -1.28
CA LEU A 176 -25.19 -12.56 -1.94
C LEU A 176 -25.61 -12.42 -3.40
N LEU A 177 -25.80 -13.54 -4.11
CA LEU A 177 -26.33 -13.53 -5.48
C LEU A 177 -27.75 -12.97 -5.52
N ALA A 178 -28.61 -13.33 -4.56
CA ALA A 178 -29.96 -12.77 -4.48
C ALA A 178 -29.95 -11.25 -4.27
N ALA A 179 -29.09 -10.76 -3.38
CA ALA A 179 -28.90 -9.32 -3.19
C ALA A 179 -28.37 -8.65 -4.47
N GLY A 180 -27.35 -9.25 -5.12
CA GLY A 180 -26.78 -8.76 -6.37
C GLY A 180 -27.81 -8.67 -7.50
N GLY A 181 -28.65 -9.69 -7.67
CA GLY A 181 -29.74 -9.70 -8.66
C GLY A 181 -30.77 -8.60 -8.42
N VAL A 182 -31.15 -8.35 -7.16
CA VAL A 182 -32.06 -7.24 -6.80
C VAL A 182 -31.42 -5.87 -7.08
N TYR A 183 -30.17 -5.65 -6.66
CA TYR A 183 -29.48 -4.38 -6.89
C TYR A 183 -29.21 -4.10 -8.37
N ASN A 184 -28.83 -5.13 -9.10
CA ASN A 184 -28.51 -5.03 -10.53
C ASN A 184 -29.78 -4.99 -11.41
N GLY A 185 -30.95 -5.30 -10.85
CA GLY A 185 -32.21 -5.43 -11.61
C GLY A 185 -32.25 -6.69 -12.50
N ASN A 186 -31.34 -7.64 -12.30
CA ASN A 186 -31.21 -8.87 -13.06
C ASN A 186 -31.39 -10.10 -12.15
N ILE A 187 -32.63 -10.33 -11.73
CA ILE A 187 -32.96 -11.44 -10.82
C ILE A 187 -32.75 -12.81 -11.48
N GLU A 188 -33.08 -12.93 -12.77
CA GLU A 188 -33.03 -14.21 -13.47
C GLU A 188 -31.59 -14.70 -13.70
N GLY A 189 -30.69 -13.82 -14.18
CA GLY A 189 -29.30 -14.20 -14.43
C GLY A 189 -28.52 -14.55 -13.16
N PHE A 190 -28.83 -13.88 -12.04
CA PHE A 190 -28.21 -14.19 -10.75
C PHE A 190 -28.81 -15.46 -10.11
N HIS A 191 -30.08 -15.77 -10.36
CA HIS A 191 -30.69 -17.04 -9.96
C HIS A 191 -30.08 -18.21 -10.72
N GLU A 192 -29.92 -18.08 -12.03
CA GLU A 192 -29.27 -19.08 -12.88
C GLU A 192 -27.83 -19.34 -12.41
N THR A 193 -27.09 -18.29 -12.07
CA THR A 193 -25.74 -18.41 -11.51
C THR A 193 -25.74 -19.20 -10.19
N ALA A 194 -26.72 -18.98 -9.31
CA ALA A 194 -26.85 -19.74 -8.07
C ALA A 194 -27.17 -21.22 -8.34
N GLN A 195 -27.98 -21.53 -9.36
CA GLN A 195 -28.27 -22.90 -9.80
C GLN A 195 -27.05 -23.61 -10.37
N GLN A 196 -26.27 -22.92 -11.20
CA GLN A 196 -25.04 -23.44 -11.81
C GLN A 196 -23.96 -23.74 -10.77
N LEU A 197 -23.87 -22.92 -9.71
CA LEU A 197 -22.98 -23.19 -8.57
C LEU A 197 -23.40 -24.43 -7.76
N GLY A 198 -24.70 -24.76 -7.75
CA GLY A 198 -25.25 -25.93 -7.07
C GLY A 198 -25.04 -25.92 -5.56
N GLY A 199 -24.99 -27.10 -4.95
CA GLY A 199 -24.83 -27.25 -3.50
C GLY A 199 -25.95 -26.55 -2.72
N ASP A 200 -25.56 -25.74 -1.74
CA ASP A 200 -26.43 -24.97 -0.87
C ASP A 200 -26.75 -23.55 -1.41
N ALA A 201 -26.12 -23.13 -2.51
CA ALA A 201 -26.30 -21.78 -3.06
C ALA A 201 -27.74 -21.51 -3.54
N PRO A 202 -28.44 -22.42 -4.27
CA PRO A 202 -29.84 -22.20 -4.65
C PRO A 202 -30.75 -21.98 -3.43
N ALA A 203 -30.59 -22.81 -2.39
CA ALA A 203 -31.38 -22.69 -1.17
C ALA A 203 -31.13 -21.37 -0.43
N GLY A 204 -29.89 -20.88 -0.42
CA GLY A 204 -29.54 -19.57 0.13
C GLY A 204 -30.14 -18.40 -0.65
N TYR A 205 -30.16 -18.51 -1.98
CA TYR A 205 -30.77 -17.52 -2.89
C TYR A 205 -32.28 -17.43 -2.67
N ASP A 206 -32.96 -18.57 -2.74
CA ASP A 206 -34.41 -18.67 -2.58
C ASP A 206 -34.86 -18.22 -1.19
N GLN A 207 -34.04 -18.45 -0.15
CA GLN A 207 -34.34 -17.98 1.21
C GLN A 207 -34.48 -16.44 1.30
N VAL A 208 -33.68 -15.69 0.54
CA VAL A 208 -33.75 -14.22 0.51
C VAL A 208 -34.94 -13.78 -0.32
N MET A 209 -35.11 -14.36 -1.51
CA MET A 209 -36.15 -13.95 -2.45
C MET A 209 -37.57 -14.31 -1.98
N ASN A 210 -37.73 -15.43 -1.27
CA ASN A 210 -39.01 -15.87 -0.71
C ASN A 210 -39.37 -15.15 0.60
N ASN A 211 -38.46 -14.38 1.19
CA ASN A 211 -38.72 -13.63 2.42
C ASN A 211 -38.80 -12.12 2.14
N LYS A 212 -40.03 -11.62 1.97
CA LYS A 212 -40.32 -10.20 1.67
C LYS A 212 -39.74 -9.20 2.67
N GLY A 213 -39.42 -9.62 3.90
CA GLY A 213 -38.80 -8.77 4.92
C GLY A 213 -37.26 -8.70 4.86
N LEU A 214 -36.59 -9.67 4.23
CA LEU A 214 -35.12 -9.74 4.15
C LEU A 214 -34.54 -8.97 2.96
N ILE A 215 -35.35 -8.68 1.95
CA ILE A 215 -34.96 -7.90 0.76
C ILE A 215 -34.51 -6.48 1.14
N ILE A 216 -35.01 -5.95 2.27
CA ILE A 216 -34.61 -4.62 2.80
C ILE A 216 -33.40 -4.70 3.74
N ALA A 217 -33.06 -5.87 4.28
CA ALA A 217 -31.98 -6.05 5.25
C ALA A 217 -30.61 -6.41 4.64
N GLY A 218 -30.54 -6.60 3.31
CA GLY A 218 -29.28 -6.84 2.58
C GLY A 218 -28.28 -5.69 2.63
N ALA A 219 -28.66 -4.53 3.19
CA ALA A 219 -27.80 -3.36 3.31
C ALA A 219 -26.90 -3.33 4.56
N SER A 220 -27.11 -4.17 5.59
CA SER A 220 -26.57 -3.82 6.93
C SER A 220 -25.83 -4.90 7.74
N VAL A 221 -25.59 -6.13 7.27
CA VAL A 221 -24.89 -7.11 8.14
C VAL A 221 -23.83 -7.95 7.41
N ALA A 222 -22.71 -7.31 7.09
CA ALA A 222 -21.42 -7.99 6.90
C ALA A 222 -20.39 -7.66 7.99
N ALA A 223 -20.74 -6.83 8.99
CA ALA A 223 -19.85 -6.46 10.09
C ALA A 223 -20.06 -7.26 11.40
N GLY A 224 -21.01 -8.21 11.45
CA GLY A 224 -21.49 -8.75 12.74
C GLY A 224 -21.36 -10.25 13.02
N LEU A 225 -20.87 -11.10 12.11
CA LEU A 225 -20.95 -12.57 12.30
C LEU A 225 -19.61 -13.33 12.45
N THR A 226 -18.52 -12.63 12.77
CA THR A 226 -17.27 -13.29 13.24
C THR A 226 -16.91 -12.97 14.70
N MET A 227 -17.82 -12.36 15.48
CA MET A 227 -17.65 -12.34 16.94
C MET A 227 -18.06 -13.69 17.52
N GLY A 228 -17.01 -14.41 17.96
CA GLY A 228 -17.08 -15.79 18.40
C GLY A 228 -18.09 -16.03 19.52
N ARG A 229 -18.64 -17.25 19.47
CA ARG A 229 -19.20 -17.92 20.64
C ARG A 229 -18.16 -17.93 21.76
N LEU A 230 -18.40 -17.18 22.82
CA LEU A 230 -17.80 -17.45 24.13
C LEU A 230 -18.73 -18.43 24.86
N ASN A 231 -18.27 -19.67 25.02
CA ASN A 231 -18.86 -20.60 25.97
C ASN A 231 -18.36 -20.22 27.37
N PRO A 232 -19.22 -20.07 28.40
CA PRO A 232 -18.83 -20.21 29.78
C PRO A 232 -19.16 -21.64 30.26
N LEU A 233 -18.14 -22.43 30.55
CA LEU A 233 -18.25 -23.64 31.37
C LEU A 233 -17.00 -23.78 32.26
N SER A 234 -17.06 -23.15 33.43
CA SER A 234 -16.66 -23.63 34.78
C SER A 234 -16.42 -22.44 35.69
#